data_AF-T0Y3C5-F1
#
_entry.id   AF-T0Y3C5-F1
#
_cell.length_a   1.000
_cell.length_b   1.000
_cell.length_c   1.000
_cell.angle_alpha   90.00
_cell.angle_beta   90.00
_cell.angle_gamma   90.00
#
_symmetry.space_group_name_H-M   'P 1'
#
loop_
_entity.id
_entity.type
_entity.pdbx_description
1 polymer ?
#
loop_
_entity_poly.entity_id
_entity_poly.type
_entity_poly.pdbx_seq_one_letter_code
_entity_poly.pdbx_strand_id
1 'polypeptide(L)' 'SHEVIIQLIAHTRTQTGLKIRAELDAGRYPTGIQVSDEELAALRLKPAQFHGDWNYALMPARNKT' A
#
# COMPACT_ATOMS: atom_id res chain seq x y z
N SER A 1 15.01 -5.24 19.06
CA SER A 1 13.95 -4.24 19.35
C SER A 1 13.41 -3.68 18.06
N HIS A 2 12.10 -3.39 17.97
CA HIS A 2 11.47 -2.78 16.78
C HIS A 2 12.14 -1.44 16.39
N GLU A 3 12.59 -0.68 17.37
CA GLU A 3 13.24 0.63 17.18
C GLU A 3 14.51 0.57 16.32
N VAL A 4 15.35 -0.44 16.50
CA VAL A 4 16.58 -0.62 15.69
C VAL A 4 16.22 -0.88 14.22
N ILE A 5 15.18 -1.70 13.97
CA ILE A 5 14.73 -2.01 12.60
C ILE A 5 14.15 -0.75 11.94
N ILE A 6 13.33 0.02 12.67
CA ILE A 6 12.73 1.27 12.19
C ILE A 6 13.83 2.27 11.84
N GLN A 7 14.82 2.45 12.71
CA GLN A 7 15.94 3.35 12.47
C GLN A 7 16.75 2.96 11.23
N LEU A 8 17.00 1.66 11.02
CA LEU A 8 17.71 1.17 9.84
C LEU A 8 16.95 1.48 8.54
N ILE A 9 15.63 1.22 8.50
CA ILE A 9 14.81 1.50 7.31
C ILE A 9 14.75 3.01 7.05
N ALA A 10 14.48 3.82 8.08
CA ALA A 10 14.39 5.27 7.97
C ALA A 10 15.71 5.93 7.54
N HIS A 11 16.86 5.29 7.80
CA HIS A 11 18.16 5.82 7.38
C HIS A 11 18.49 5.56 5.90
N THR A 12 17.69 4.74 5.21
CA THR A 12 17.91 4.43 3.79
C THR A 12 17.74 5.68 2.92
N ARG A 13 18.70 5.91 2.02
CA ARG A 13 18.68 7.01 1.05
C ARG A 13 19.04 6.52 -0.35
N THR A 14 18.35 7.02 -1.37
CA THR A 14 18.76 6.78 -2.76
C THR A 14 19.88 7.74 -3.17
N GLN A 15 20.65 7.37 -4.19
CA GLN A 15 21.70 8.23 -4.76
C GLN A 15 21.13 9.58 -5.25
N THR A 16 19.85 9.60 -5.66
CA THR A 16 19.12 10.78 -6.12
C THR A 16 18.49 11.61 -5.00
N GLY A 17 18.70 11.22 -3.73
CA GLY A 17 18.31 12.02 -2.56
C GLY A 17 16.93 11.74 -1.97
N LEU A 18 16.25 10.66 -2.40
CA LEU A 18 14.99 10.24 -1.76
C LEU A 18 15.27 9.83 -0.31
N LYS A 19 14.47 10.33 0.63
CA LYS A 19 14.52 9.99 2.05
C LYS A 19 13.32 9.11 2.41
N ILE A 20 13.57 8.06 3.17
CA ILE A 20 12.53 7.15 3.65
C ILE A 20 12.10 7.56 5.06
N ARG A 21 10.79 7.53 5.32
CA ARG A 21 10.21 7.61 6.68
C ARG A 21 9.71 6.23 7.05
N ALA A 22 10.06 5.76 8.24
CA ALA A 22 9.55 4.53 8.81
C ALA A 22 9.13 4.79 10.25
N GLU A 23 8.03 4.18 10.67
CA GLU A 23 7.50 4.28 12.02
C GLU A 23 6.78 2.99 12.40
N LEU A 24 6.67 2.73 13.71
CA LEU A 24 5.87 1.63 14.21
C LEU A 24 4.40 2.05 14.19
N ASP A 25 3.59 1.33 13.42
CA ASP A 25 2.15 1.44 13.52
C ASP A 25 1.62 0.53 14.64
N ALA A 26 1.11 1.14 15.70
CA ALA A 26 0.50 0.45 16.84
C ALA A 26 -1.04 0.34 16.70
N GLY A 27 -1.57 0.68 15.53
CA GLY A 27 -2.99 0.57 15.20
C GLY A 27 -3.51 -0.85 15.37
N ARG A 28 -4.76 -0.96 15.82
CA ARG A 28 -5.47 -2.24 15.84
C ARG A 28 -6.24 -2.40 14.54
N TYR A 29 -5.87 -3.39 13.76
CA TYR A 29 -6.51 -3.73 12.51
C TYR A 29 -7.33 -5.00 12.71
N PRO A 30 -8.67 -4.89 12.85
CA PRO A 30 -9.51 -6.07 13.00
C PRO A 30 -9.39 -6.96 11.76
N THR A 31 -9.08 -8.23 11.98
CA THR A 31 -8.96 -9.23 10.92
C THR A 31 -10.30 -9.88 10.63
N GLY A 32 -10.44 -10.48 9.43
CA GLY A 32 -11.65 -11.22 9.07
C GLY A 32 -12.79 -10.34 8.53
N ILE A 33 -12.51 -9.08 8.18
CA ILE A 33 -13.43 -8.28 7.38
C ILE A 33 -13.50 -8.92 5.99
N GLN A 34 -14.67 -9.45 5.64
CA GLN A 34 -14.94 -9.98 4.32
C GLN A 34 -15.36 -8.83 3.39
N VAL A 35 -14.69 -8.72 2.25
CA VAL A 35 -15.10 -7.86 1.14
C VAL A 35 -15.77 -8.76 0.12
N SER A 36 -16.95 -8.39 -0.34
CA SER A 36 -17.66 -9.15 -1.37
C SER A 36 -16.98 -9.03 -2.73
N ASP A 37 -17.19 -10.02 -3.60
CA ASP A 37 -16.65 -9.99 -4.96
C ASP A 37 -17.21 -8.79 -5.74
N GLU A 38 -18.46 -8.39 -5.48
CA GLU A 38 -19.10 -7.23 -6.08
C GLU A 38 -18.43 -5.91 -5.66
N GLU A 39 -18.12 -5.75 -4.37
CA GLU A 39 -17.41 -4.57 -3.86
C GLU A 39 -16.00 -4.47 -4.44
N LEU A 40 -15.30 -5.60 -4.53
CA LEU A 40 -13.95 -5.63 -5.12
C LEU A 40 -14.00 -5.34 -6.63
N ALA A 41 -14.99 -5.90 -7.35
CA ALA A 41 -15.18 -5.67 -8.78
C ALA A 41 -15.61 -4.22 -9.10
N ALA A 42 -16.23 -3.51 -8.16
CA ALA A 42 -16.57 -2.10 -8.32
C ALA A 42 -15.32 -1.18 -8.34
N LEU A 43 -14.18 -1.65 -7.83
CA LEU A 43 -12.93 -0.91 -7.90
C LEU A 43 -12.42 -0.83 -9.34
N ARG A 44 -11.92 0.34 -9.73
CA ARG A 44 -11.32 0.56 -11.06
C ARG A 44 -9.86 0.10 -11.08
N LEU A 45 -9.66 -1.18 -10.79
CA LEU A 45 -8.35 -1.82 -10.79
C LEU A 45 -7.87 -2.08 -12.22
N LYS A 46 -6.60 -1.76 -12.48
CA LYS A 46 -5.86 -2.18 -13.66
C LYS A 46 -4.74 -3.11 -13.22
N PRO A 47 -4.89 -4.44 -13.39
CA PRO A 47 -3.82 -5.40 -13.11
C PRO A 47 -2.58 -5.13 -13.95
N ALA A 48 -1.40 -5.33 -13.38
CA ALA A 48 -0.14 -5.30 -14.13
C ALA A 48 0.02 -6.55 -14.99
N GLN A 49 0.83 -6.46 -16.05
CA GLN A 49 1.16 -7.61 -16.90
C GLN A 49 1.99 -8.66 -16.14
N PHE A 50 2.84 -8.22 -15.22
CA PHE A 50 3.66 -9.08 -14.37
C PHE A 50 3.07 -9.14 -12.97
N HIS A 51 2.60 -10.31 -12.56
CA HIS A 51 1.89 -10.55 -11.30
C HIS A 51 0.70 -9.62 -11.07
N GLY A 52 -0.25 -9.56 -12.01
CA GLY A 52 -1.45 -8.74 -11.87
C GLY A 52 -2.39 -9.13 -10.72
N ASP A 53 -2.21 -10.34 -10.19
CA ASP A 53 -2.82 -10.86 -8.97
C ASP A 53 -2.35 -10.11 -7.71
N TRP A 54 -1.17 -9.49 -7.77
CA TRP A 54 -0.58 -8.76 -6.65
C TRP A 54 -0.29 -7.29 -6.96
N ASN A 55 0.16 -7.02 -8.18
CA ASN A 55 0.54 -5.70 -8.68
C ASN A 55 -0.58 -5.11 -9.52
N TYR A 56 -1.12 -3.98 -9.07
CA TYR A 56 -2.22 -3.29 -9.75
C TYR A 56 -2.11 -1.77 -9.60
N ALA A 57 -2.81 -1.05 -10.48
CA ALA A 57 -3.05 0.38 -10.34
C ALA A 57 -4.54 0.64 -10.05
N LEU A 58 -4.83 1.56 -9.14
CA LEU A 58 -6.18 2.08 -8.93
C LEU A 58 -6.39 3.32 -9.80
N MET A 59 -7.31 3.22 -10.76
CA MET A 59 -7.62 4.33 -11.65
C MET A 59 -8.60 5.31 -10.96
N PRO A 60 -8.43 6.63 -11.13
CA PRO A 60 -9.31 7.61 -10.50
C PRO A 60 -10.75 7.44 -10.99
N ALA A 61 -11.71 7.44 -10.06
CA ALA A 61 -13.12 7.60 -10.40
C ALA A 61 -13.33 9.03 -10.94
N ARG A 62 -14.12 9.17 -12.01
CA ARG A 62 -14.52 10.51 -12.46
C ARG A 62 -15.43 11.07 -11.37
N ASN A 63 -15.00 12.10 -10.67
CA ASN A 63 -15.85 12.78 -9.70
C ASN A 63 -17.13 13.21 -10.43
N LYS A 64 -18.29 12.90 -9.84
CA LYS A 64 -19.55 13.51 -10.28
C LYS A 64 -19.43 14.99 -9.96
N THR A 65 -19.26 15.81 -10.98
CA THR A 65 -19.47 17.26 -10.92
C THR A 65 -20.94 17.55 -10.68
#